data_AF-A0A925C6C8-F1
#
_entry.id   AF-A0A925C6C8-F1
#
_cell.length_a   1.000
_cell.length_b   1.000
_cell.length_c   1.000
_cell.angle_alpha   90.00
_cell.angle_beta   90.00
_cell.angle_gamma   90.00
#
_symmetry.space_group_name_H-M   'P 1'
#
loop_
_entity.id
_entity.type
_entity.pdbx_description
1 polymer ?
#
loop_
_entity_poly.entity_id
_entity_poly.type
_entity_poly.pdbx_seq_one_letter_code
_entity_poly.pdbx_strand_id
1 'polypeptide(L)'
;LLGTVVGVMITFAAIAMTGDVNINAIAPGIAAALVATVAGLGVAIPALFGYNYLIIRIKDLTTEMHCFVDEFVTRLAEAYPPTTYEPQPQRLAAE
;
A
#
# COMPACT_ATOMS: atom_id res chain seq x y z
N LEU A 1 0.10 19.32 -1.00
CA LEU A 1 1.49 19.82 -0.85
C LEU A 1 1.95 20.67 -2.04
N LEU A 2 1.82 20.21 -3.30
CA LEU A 2 2.17 21.08 -4.43
C LEU A 2 1.31 22.35 -4.46
N GLY A 3 -0.01 22.24 -4.34
CA GLY A 3 -0.92 23.39 -4.36
C GLY A 3 -0.66 24.41 -3.24
N THR A 4 -0.22 23.95 -2.05
CA THR A 4 0.15 24.86 -0.96
C THR A 4 1.43 25.63 -1.27
N VAL A 5 2.44 24.94 -1.83
CA VAL A 5 3.71 25.57 -2.22
C VAL A 5 3.49 26.59 -3.35
N VAL A 6 2.67 26.26 -4.35
CA VAL A 6 2.34 27.18 -5.45
C VAL A 6 1.56 28.39 -4.95
N GLY A 7 0.56 28.21 -4.08
CA GLY A 7 -0.21 29.34 -3.51
C GLY A 7 0.66 30.30 -2.70
N VAL A 8 1.55 29.77 -1.87
CA VAL A 8 2.50 30.57 -1.09
C VAL A 8 3.53 31.25 -2.00
N MET A 9 4.04 30.56 -3.03
CA MET A 9 4.99 31.13 -4.00
C MET A 9 4.39 32.31 -4.76
N ILE A 10 3.14 32.20 -5.24
CA ILE A 10 2.43 33.29 -5.92
C ILE A 10 2.25 34.49 -4.98
N THR A 11 1.96 34.22 -3.71
CA THR A 11 1.80 35.25 -2.68
C THR A 11 3.10 36.04 -2.49
N PHE A 12 4.23 35.35 -2.35
CA PHE A 12 5.54 36.00 -2.21
C PHE A 12 5.98 36.73 -3.49
N ALA A 13 5.66 36.20 -4.66
CA ALA A 13 5.93 36.89 -5.92
C ALA A 13 5.16 38.22 -6.03
N ALA A 14 3.90 38.26 -5.59
CA ALA A 14 3.10 39.47 -5.56
C ALA A 14 3.70 40.54 -4.62
N ILE A 15 4.15 40.14 -3.41
CA ILE A 15 4.83 41.04 -2.47
C ILE A 15 6.13 41.59 -3.06
N ALA A 16 6.92 40.75 -3.73
CA ALA A 16 8.18 41.16 -4.33
C ALA A 16 7.99 42.19 -5.46
N MET A 17 6.85 42.16 -6.16
CA MET A 17 6.51 43.14 -7.19
C MET A 17 6.01 44.47 -6.62
N THR A 18 5.27 44.44 -5.51
CA THR A 18 4.72 45.66 -4.89
C THR A 18 5.72 46.35 -3.97
N GLY A 19 6.75 45.66 -3.48
CA GLY A 19 7.77 46.19 -2.58
C GLY A 19 7.29 46.51 -1.17
N ASP A 20 5.97 46.46 -0.93
CA ASP A 20 5.33 46.70 0.35
C ASP A 20 4.48 45.48 0.76
N VAL A 21 4.46 45.20 2.07
CA VAL A 21 3.83 44.02 2.65
C VAL A 21 2.43 44.38 3.12
N ASN A 22 1.45 44.24 2.22
CA ASN A 22 0.05 44.44 2.55
C ASN A 22 -0.64 43.11 2.89
N ILE A 23 -1.09 42.95 4.13
CA ILE A 23 -1.79 41.75 4.62
C ILE A 23 -3.01 41.40 3.75
N ASN A 24 -3.74 42.41 3.27
CA ASN A 24 -4.92 42.19 2.41
C ASN A 24 -4.54 41.60 1.05
N ALA A 25 -3.34 41.89 0.54
CA ALA A 25 -2.85 41.33 -0.72
C ALA A 25 -2.39 39.87 -0.57
N ILE A 26 -2.07 39.44 0.65
CA ILE A 26 -1.49 38.12 0.96
C ILE A 26 -2.58 37.11 1.33
N ALA A 27 -3.65 37.58 1.99
CA ALA A 27 -4.75 36.75 2.47
C ALA A 27 -5.35 35.78 1.42
N PRO A 28 -5.57 36.17 0.14
CA PRO A 28 -6.17 35.28 -0.85
C PRO A 28 -5.29 34.08 -1.20
N GLY A 29 -3.97 34.28 -1.33
CA GLY A 29 -3.05 33.22 -1.73
C GLY A 29 -2.81 32.18 -0.63
N ILE A 30 -2.82 32.63 0.64
CA ILE A 30 -2.77 31.71 1.79
C ILE A 30 -4.08 30.93 1.93
N ALA A 31 -5.24 31.58 1.74
CA ALA A 31 -6.53 30.89 1.77
C ALA A 31 -6.62 29.80 0.69
N ALA A 32 -6.17 30.09 -0.54
CA ALA A 32 -6.10 29.12 -1.62
C ALA A 32 -5.18 27.93 -1.29
N ALA A 33 -4.04 28.19 -0.65
CA ALA A 33 -3.15 27.13 -0.17
C ALA A 33 -3.85 26.21 0.86
N LEU A 34 -4.60 26.77 1.81
CA LEU A 34 -5.34 25.98 2.80
C LEU A 34 -6.44 25.12 2.17
N VAL A 35 -7.18 25.66 1.20
CA VAL A 35 -8.20 24.90 0.46
C VAL A 35 -7.57 23.72 -0.28
N ALA A 36 -6.39 23.88 -0.88
CA ALA A 36 -5.68 22.79 -1.54
C ALA A 36 -5.33 21.63 -0.58
N THR A 37 -5.07 21.92 0.70
CA THR A 37 -4.85 20.90 1.73
C THR A 37 -6.13 20.14 2.06
N VAL A 38 -7.23 20.87 2.29
CA VAL A 38 -8.54 20.27 2.60
C VAL A 38 -9.03 19.41 1.43
N ALA A 39 -8.88 19.89 0.20
CA ALA A 39 -9.19 19.11 -1.01
C ALA A 39 -8.35 17.83 -1.10
N GLY A 40 -7.05 17.91 -0.80
CA GLY A 40 -6.17 16.73 -0.75
C GLY A 40 -6.60 15.71 0.29
N LEU A 41 -6.97 16.16 1.50
CA LEU A 41 -7.50 15.30 2.56
C LEU A 41 -8.85 14.68 2.17
N GLY A 42 -9.70 15.43 1.48
CA GLY A 42 -10.99 14.96 0.97
C GLY A 42 -10.86 13.78 0.00
N VAL A 43 -9.78 13.71 -0.78
CA VAL A 43 -9.50 12.58 -1.68
C VAL A 43 -8.70 11.47 -0.98
N ALA A 44 -7.78 11.82 -0.09
CA ALA A 44 -6.89 10.85 0.56
C ALA A 44 -7.63 9.88 1.48
N ILE A 45 -8.61 10.37 2.25
CA ILE A 45 -9.34 9.53 3.22
C ILE A 45 -10.15 8.43 2.51
N PRO A 46 -11.00 8.72 1.50
CA PRO A 46 -11.71 7.67 0.76
C PRO A 46 -10.77 6.69 0.06
N ALA A 47 -9.67 7.17 -0.53
CA ALA A 47 -8.70 6.32 -1.20
C ALA A 47 -8.07 5.31 -0.24
N LEU A 48 -7.78 5.70 1.01
CA LEU A 48 -7.24 4.82 2.04
C LEU A 48 -8.24 3.71 2.42
N PHE A 49 -9.53 4.03 2.55
CA PHE A 49 -10.57 3.02 2.78
C PHE A 49 -10.66 2.03 1.62
N GLY A 50 -10.64 2.52 0.38
CA GLY A 50 -10.67 1.67 -0.82
C GLY A 50 -9.45 0.74 -0.90
N TYR A 51 -8.26 1.25 -0.60
CA TYR A 51 -7.03 0.46 -0.56
C TYR A 51 -7.10 -0.67 0.49
N ASN A 52 -7.51 -0.34 1.71
CA ASN A 52 -7.64 -1.33 2.78
C ASN A 52 -8.69 -2.40 2.44
N TYR A 53 -9.83 -2.00 1.86
CA TYR A 53 -10.86 -2.93 1.42
C TYR A 53 -10.31 -3.93 0.38
N LEU A 54 -9.57 -3.44 -0.61
CA LEU A 54 -9.03 -4.28 -1.66
C LEU A 54 -7.94 -5.23 -1.14
N ILE A 55 -7.08 -4.76 -0.21
CA ILE A 55 -6.06 -5.60 0.41
C ILE A 55 -6.67 -6.76 1.19
N ILE A 56 -7.72 -6.51 1.98
CA ILE A 56 -8.40 -7.57 2.74
C ILE A 56 -8.94 -8.62 1.76
N ARG A 57 -9.58 -8.18 0.67
CA ARG A 57 -10.13 -9.08 -0.33
C ARG A 57 -9.05 -9.92 -1.03
N ILE A 58 -7.92 -9.31 -1.38
CA ILE A 58 -6.78 -10.01 -1.98
C ILE A 58 -6.24 -11.06 -1.00
N LYS A 59 -6.13 -10.71 0.28
CA LYS A 59 -5.64 -11.63 1.31
C LYS A 59 -6.56 -12.83 1.46
N ASP A 60 -7.87 -12.62 1.51
CA ASP A 60 -8.86 -13.70 1.60
C ASP A 60 -8.75 -14.66 0.40
N LEU A 61 -8.69 -14.13 -0.83
CA LEU A 61 -8.49 -14.93 -2.04
C LEU A 61 -7.17 -15.71 -1.99
N THR A 62 -6.10 -15.07 -1.52
CA THR A 62 -4.79 -15.71 -1.37
C THR A 62 -4.87 -16.87 -0.38
N THR A 63 -5.52 -16.68 0.76
CA THR A 63 -5.74 -17.74 1.76
C THR A 63 -6.56 -18.91 1.19
N GLU A 64 -7.62 -18.63 0.42
CA GLU A 64 -8.41 -19.66 -0.25
C GLU A 64 -7.56 -20.46 -1.25
N MET A 65 -6.73 -19.79 -2.05
CA MET A 65 -5.80 -20.46 -2.96
C MET A 65 -4.78 -21.33 -2.23
N HIS A 66 -4.22 -20.86 -1.11
CA HIS A 66 -3.32 -21.68 -0.30
C HIS A 66 -4.01 -22.94 0.24
N CYS A 67 -5.24 -22.80 0.76
CA CYS A 67 -6.03 -23.93 1.23
C CYS A 67 -6.29 -24.96 0.12
N PHE A 68 -6.64 -24.49 -1.08
CA PHE A 68 -6.83 -25.36 -2.25
C PHE A 68 -5.54 -26.11 -2.63
N VAL A 69 -4.39 -25.43 -2.64
CA VAL A 69 -3.10 -26.06 -2.94
C VAL A 69 -2.75 -27.11 -1.89
N ASP A 70 -2.95 -26.82 -0.61
CA ASP A 70 -2.69 -27.77 0.47
C ASP A 70 -3.58 -29.02 0.34
N GLU A 71 -4.88 -28.83 0.10
CA GLU A 71 -5.80 -29.96 -0.14
C GLU A 71 -5.37 -30.76 -1.38
N PHE A 72 -5.01 -30.08 -2.47
CA PHE A 72 -4.54 -30.74 -3.69
C PHE A 72 -3.27 -31.57 -3.46
N VAL A 73 -2.29 -31.03 -2.73
CA VAL A 73 -1.06 -31.74 -2.37
C VAL A 73 -1.35 -32.94 -1.47
N THR A 74 -2.22 -32.79 -0.46
CA THR A 74 -2.63 -33.91 0.39
C THR A 74 -3.31 -35.01 -0.43
N ARG A 75 -4.22 -34.67 -1.34
CA ARG A 75 -4.90 -35.65 -2.21
C ARG A 75 -3.93 -36.35 -3.16
N LEU A 76 -2.94 -35.64 -3.70
CA LEU A 76 -1.88 -36.25 -4.50
C LEU A 76 -1.02 -37.22 -3.68
N ALA A 77 -0.67 -36.85 -2.45
CA ALA A 77 0.10 -37.70 -1.55
C ALA A 77 -0.68 -38.95 -1.10
N GLU A 78 -2.01 -38.86 -0.98
CA GLU A 78 -2.89 -40.02 -0.74
C GLU A 78 -2.98 -40.93 -1.97
N ALA A 79 -3.09 -40.36 -3.17
CA ALA A 79 -3.17 -41.12 -4.43
C ALA A 79 -1.84 -41.80 -4.79
N TYR A 80 -0.72 -41.19 -4.38
CA TYR A 80 0.61 -41.75 -4.52
C TYR A 80 1.29 -41.76 -3.14
N PRO A 81 0.97 -42.75 -2.27
CA PRO A 81 1.63 -42.84 -0.98
C PRO A 81 3.14 -42.93 -1.24
N PRO A 82 3.95 -42.09 -0.58
CA PRO A 82 5.38 -42.15 -0.74
C PRO A 82 5.79 -43.58 -0.39
N THR A 83 6.35 -44.30 -1.36
CA THR A 83 6.99 -45.60 -1.10
C THR A 83 8.01 -45.32 -0.01
N THR A 84 7.71 -45.74 1.22
CA THR A 84 8.60 -45.61 2.36
C THR A 84 9.96 -46.09 1.90
N TYR A 85 10.94 -45.19 1.80
CA TYR A 85 12.32 -45.63 1.77
C TYR A 85 12.57 -46.20 3.16
N GLU A 86 12.31 -47.49 3.31
CA GLU A 86 12.88 -48.24 4.43
C GLU A 86 14.38 -47.96 4.36
N PRO A 87 14.99 -47.40 5.42
CA PRO A 87 16.43 -47.32 5.44
C PRO A 87 16.92 -48.77 5.33
N GLN A 88 17.55 -49.10 4.20
CA GLN A 88 18.18 -50.41 4.03
C GLN A 88 18.99 -50.66 5.30
N PRO A 89 18.79 -51.81 5.99
CA PRO A 89 19.56 -52.10 7.18
C PRO A 89 21.01 -52.00 6.75
N GLN A 90 21.70 -51.00 7.31
CA GLN A 90 23.14 -50.87 7.14
C GLN A 90 23.69 -52.23 7.51
N ARG A 91 24.17 -52.95 6.48
CA ARG A 91 25.05 -54.09 6.66
C ARG A 91 26.37 -53.54 7.20
N LEU A 92 26.33 -53.05 8.44
CA LEU A 92 27.48 -53.01 9.31
C LEU A 92 27.73 -54.46 9.72
N ALA A 93 28.96 -54.90 9.51
CA ALA A 93 29.57 -56.11 10.07
C ALA A 93 29.08 -57.45 9.51
N ALA A 94 29.69 -57.90 8.41
CA ALA A 94 30.34 -59.21 8.31
C ALA A 94 30.56 -59.55 6.83
N GLU A 95 31.74 -59.20 6.31
CA GLU A 95 32.62 -60.05 5.51
C GLU A 95 33.97 -59.35 5.35
#